data_AF-D3V5T4-F1
#
_entry.id   AF-D3V5T4-F1
#
_cell.length_a   1.000
_cell.length_b   1.000
_cell.length_c   1.000
_cell.angle_alpha   90.00
_cell.angle_beta   90.00
_cell.angle_gamma   90.00
#
_symmetry.space_group_name_H-M   'P 1'
#
loop_
_entity.id
_entity.type
_entity.pdbx_description
1 polymer ?
#
loop_
_entity_poly.entity_id
_entity_poly.type
_entity_poly.pdbx_seq_one_letter_code
_entity_poly.pdbx_strand_id
1 'polypeptide(L)' 'MLQQIAAIRGAVNGLMAGVLESHLREELTNTEQTPEAQKASIEDAVSLIRTYLR' A
#
# COMPACT_ATOMS: atom_id res chain seq x y z
N MET A 1 21.13 -7.43 -19.97
CA MET A 1 20.89 -7.88 -18.58
C MET A 1 20.53 -6.73 -17.63
N LEU A 2 21.35 -5.69 -17.47
CA LEU A 2 21.03 -4.56 -16.57
C LEU A 2 19.69 -3.86 -16.91
N GLN A 3 19.36 -3.72 -18.20
CA GLN A 3 18.08 -3.17 -18.65
C GLN A 3 16.87 -4.05 -18.28
N GLN A 4 17.01 -5.38 -18.28
CA GLN A 4 15.94 -6.29 -17.87
C GLN A 4 15.68 -6.20 -16.36
N ILE A 5 16.75 -6.05 -15.55
CA ILE A 5 16.63 -5.82 -14.11
C ILE A 5 15.93 -4.48 -13.82
N ALA A 6 16.24 -3.42 -14.57
CA ALA A 6 15.56 -2.13 -14.45
C ALA A 6 14.07 -2.22 -14.82
N ALA A 7 13.72 -2.96 -15.88
CA ALA A 7 12.34 -3.19 -16.29
C ALA A 7 11.53 -3.96 -15.23
N ILE A 8 12.11 -5.03 -14.65
CA ILE A 8 11.48 -5.80 -13.57
C ILE A 8 11.26 -4.91 -12.34
N ARG A 9 12.24 -4.09 -11.96
CA ARG A 9 12.12 -3.17 -10.82
C ARG A 9 10.99 -2.15 -11.03
N GLY A 10 10.86 -1.62 -12.24
CA GLY A 10 9.75 -0.74 -12.60
C GLY A 10 8.38 -1.43 -12.54
N ALA A 11 8.30 -2.68 -13.02
CA ALA A 11 7.07 -3.47 -12.95
C ALA A 11 6.66 -3.81 -11.51
N VAL A 12 7.63 -4.17 -10.65
CA VAL A 12 7.39 -4.43 -9.22
C VAL A 12 6.91 -3.17 -8.51
N ASN A 13 7.50 -2.01 -8.79
CA ASN A 13 7.01 -0.73 -8.27
C ASN A 13 5.57 -0.48 -8.75
N GLY A 14 5.28 -0.62 -10.05
CA GLY A 14 3.91 -0.46 -10.57
C GLY A 14 2.89 -1.36 -9.87
N LEU A 15 3.24 -2.63 -9.62
CA LEU A 15 2.38 -3.58 -8.90
C LEU A 15 2.17 -3.20 -7.43
N MET A 16 3.23 -2.80 -6.73
CA MET A 16 3.15 -2.41 -5.31
C MET A 16 2.26 -1.18 -5.11
N ALA A 17 2.27 -0.22 -6.04
CA ALA A 17 1.34 0.91 -6.00
C ALA A 17 -0.13 0.45 -6.10
N GLY A 18 -0.43 -0.52 -6.97
CA GLY A 18 -1.78 -1.08 -7.08
C GLY A 18 -2.23 -1.89 -5.86
N VAL A 19 -1.31 -2.65 -5.25
CA VAL A 19 -1.59 -3.39 -4.00
C VAL A 19 -1.86 -2.41 -2.85
N LEU A 20 -1.06 -1.35 -2.74
CA LEU A 20 -1.27 -0.28 -1.76
C LEU A 20 -2.64 0.38 -1.93
N GLU A 21 -3.03 0.71 -3.17
CA GLU A 21 -4.35 1.28 -3.45
C GLU A 21 -5.49 0.34 -3.06
N SER A 22 -5.40 -0.95 -3.40
CA SER A 22 -6.42 -1.95 -3.03
C SER A 22 -6.58 -2.03 -1.53
N HIS A 23 -5.46 -2.14 -0.81
CA HIS A 23 -5.47 -2.26 0.65
C HIS A 23 -6.07 -1.01 1.33
N LEU A 24 -5.68 0.19 0.88
CA LEU A 24 -6.27 1.43 1.39
C LEU A 24 -7.77 1.51 1.12
N ARG A 25 -8.21 1.10 -0.07
CA ARG A 25 -9.63 1.12 -0.45
C ARG A 25 -10.45 0.15 0.41
N GLU A 26 -9.94 -1.06 0.64
CA GLU A 26 -10.58 -2.07 1.48
C GLU A 26 -10.71 -1.60 2.93
N GLU A 27 -9.63 -1.07 3.51
CA GLU A 27 -9.60 -0.55 4.88
C GLU A 27 -10.53 0.66 5.06
N LEU A 28 -10.54 1.62 4.13
CA LEU A 28 -11.42 2.80 4.18
C LEU A 28 -12.91 2.46 3.97
N THR A 29 -13.22 1.33 3.31
CA THR A 29 -14.60 0.91 3.05
C THR A 29 -15.19 0.12 4.22
N ASN A 30 -14.35 -0.39 5.13
CA ASN A 30 -14.79 -1.09 6.35
C ASN A 30 -15.32 -0.11 7.41
N THR A 31 -16.57 0.33 7.24
CA THR A 31 -17.30 1.23 8.16
C THR A 31 -17.75 0.55 9.46
N GLU A 32 -17.77 -0.78 9.52
CA GLU A 32 -18.26 -1.57 10.67
C GLU A 32 -17.19 -1.79 11.77
N GLN A 33 -16.13 -0.98 11.81
CA GLN A 33 -15.03 -1.14 12.76
C GLN A 33 -15.19 -0.28 14.02
N THR A 34 -14.75 -0.83 15.16
CA THR A 34 -14.64 -0.05 16.39
C THR A 34 -13.64 1.10 16.21
N PRO A 35 -13.79 2.21 16.95
CA PRO A 35 -12.88 3.36 16.84
C PRO A 35 -11.40 3.00 17.03
N GLU A 36 -11.09 1.99 17.86
CA GLU A 36 -9.73 1.49 18.06
C GLU A 36 -9.20 0.73 16.85
N ALA A 37 -10.02 -0.12 16.22
CA ALA A 37 -9.64 -0.87 15.02
C ALA A 37 -9.43 0.06 13.82
N GLN A 38 -10.28 1.08 13.69
CA GLN A 38 -10.14 2.10 12.64
C GLN A 38 -8.84 2.91 12.78
N LYS A 39 -8.42 3.24 14.02
CA LYS A 39 -7.14 3.93 14.26
C LYS A 39 -5.93 3.08 13.88
N ALA A 40 -5.93 1.79 14.24
CA ALA A 40 -4.86 0.87 13.89
C ALA A 40 -4.73 0.72 12.37
N SER A 41 -5.86 0.56 11.68
CA SER A 41 -5.93 0.48 10.22
C SER A 41 -5.36 1.74 9.52
N ILE A 42 -5.70 2.94 10.02
CA ILE A 42 -5.14 4.20 9.51
C ILE A 42 -3.62 4.27 9.75
N GLU A 43 -3.13 3.80 10.90
CA GLU A 43 -1.69 3.81 11.21
C GLU A 43 -0.91 2.85 10.29
N ASP A 44 -1.46 1.67 10.02
CA ASP A 44 -0.92 0.70 9.07
C ASP A 44 -0.89 1.26 7.64
N ALA A 45 -1.99 1.87 7.20
CA ALA A 45 -2.08 2.60 5.93
C ALA A 45 -0.99 3.68 5.79
N VAL A 46 -0.80 4.51 6.81
CA VAL A 46 0.22 5.58 6.83
C VAL A 46 1.63 5.00 6.82
N SER A 47 1.87 3.90 7.54
CA SER A 47 3.16 3.19 7.54
C SER A 47 3.52 2.65 6.16
N LEU A 48 2.53 2.06 5.48
CA LEU A 48 2.69 1.50 4.14
C LEU A 48 3.02 2.60 3.11
N ILE A 49 2.29 3.72 3.15
CA ILE A 49 2.56 4.91 2.32
C ILE A 49 3.98 5.44 2.58
N ARG A 50 4.40 5.55 3.84
CA ARG A 50 5.73 6.08 4.21
C ARG A 50 6.87 5.18 3.73
N THR A 51 6.66 3.87 3.74
CA THR A 51 7.63 2.88 3.24
C THR A 51 7.76 2.94 1.72
N TYR A 52 6.65 3.26 1.04
CA TYR A 52 6.59 3.32 -0.41
C TYR A 52 7.10 4.65 -1.01
N LEU A 53 6.96 5.74 -0.27
CA LEU A 53 7.45 7.07 -0.66
C LEU A 53 8.92 7.32 -0.26
N ARG A 54 9.62 6.30 0.28
CA ARG A 54 11.02 6.39 0.68
C ARG A 54 11.99 5.85 -0.38
#